data_AF-A0A1A0RDB7-F1
#
_entry.id   AF-A0A1A0RDB7-F1
#
_cell.length_a   1.000
_cell.length_b   1.000
_cell.length_c   1.000
_cell.angle_alpha   90.00
_cell.angle_beta   90.00
_cell.angle_gamma   90.00
#
_symmetry.space_group_name_H-M   'P 1'
#
loop_
_entity.id
_entity.type
_entity.pdbx_description
1 polymer ?
#
loop_
_entity_poly.entity_id
_entity_poly.type
_entity_poly.pdbx_seq_one_letter_code
_entity_poly.pdbx_strand_id
1 'polypeptide(L)'
;MSNGDAELDSLAIEIEVIWGSNSVGAEPMPPVIVAQAAASWRLHVSPTLPKDAERLVWAAADVPGGTAPSLLDGLRSALEPVTGPLCQEVTLSYGCSRPAGIVPPDGVRLITPDDADVHRLRIAPDWGGQHEWERLLDNGFPWAAATNGDEVLAVCETARWSVHGTEAGVWTLAGARGRGLAASVVAAWARQCTKRVPRLYYSTSAGNLSSQRVAQRLGLPLIGELWFLAPEGNDP
;
A
#
# COMPACT_ATOMS: atom_id res chain seq x y z
N MET A 1 2.43 -10.45 24.68
CA MET A 1 2.57 -10.45 23.21
C MET A 1 3.97 -10.00 22.91
N SER A 2 4.72 -10.76 22.10
CA SER A 2 6.01 -10.28 21.60
C SER A 2 5.77 -9.12 20.63
N ASN A 3 6.79 -8.29 20.36
CA ASN A 3 6.67 -7.22 19.38
C ASN A 3 6.28 -7.77 17.98
N GLY A 4 6.83 -8.95 17.62
CA GLY A 4 6.52 -9.63 16.37
C GLY A 4 5.07 -10.08 16.23
N ASP A 5 4.40 -10.50 17.32
CA ASP A 5 2.99 -10.88 17.25
C ASP A 5 2.10 -9.68 16.91
N ALA A 6 2.38 -8.52 17.51
CA ALA A 6 1.63 -7.29 17.26
C ALA A 6 1.84 -6.76 15.83
N GLU A 7 3.05 -6.92 15.29
CA GLU A 7 3.40 -6.60 13.91
C GLU A 7 2.68 -7.53 12.93
N LEU A 8 2.67 -8.85 13.18
CA LEU A 8 1.90 -9.81 12.37
C LEU A 8 0.40 -9.53 12.39
N ASP A 9 -0.17 -9.15 13.54
CA ASP A 9 -1.57 -8.74 13.62
C ASP A 9 -1.82 -7.43 12.85
N SER A 10 -0.83 -6.54 12.77
CA SER A 10 -0.92 -5.33 11.94
C SER A 10 -0.90 -5.65 10.46
N LEU A 11 -0.04 -6.58 10.02
CA LEU A 11 0.02 -7.04 8.64
C LEU A 11 -1.25 -7.80 8.24
N ALA A 12 -1.82 -8.60 9.14
CA ALA A 12 -3.10 -9.26 8.91
C ALA A 12 -4.24 -8.26 8.67
N ILE A 13 -4.25 -7.12 9.40
CA ILE A 13 -5.20 -6.04 9.16
C ILE A 13 -4.92 -5.33 7.83
N GLU A 14 -3.66 -5.14 7.47
CA GLU A 14 -3.28 -4.55 6.18
C GLU A 14 -3.73 -5.41 5.00
N ILE A 15 -3.63 -6.74 5.11
CA ILE A 15 -4.17 -7.69 4.13
C ILE A 15 -5.67 -7.43 3.89
N GLU A 16 -6.46 -7.22 4.95
CA GLU A 16 -7.88 -6.88 4.83
C GLU A 16 -8.11 -5.47 4.27
N VAL A 17 -7.19 -4.52 4.51
CA VAL A 17 -7.26 -3.17 3.92
C VAL A 17 -6.95 -3.22 2.41
N ILE A 18 -5.96 -3.99 1.98
CA ILE A 18 -5.52 -4.02 0.57
C ILE A 18 -6.42 -4.92 -0.28
N TRP A 19 -6.75 -6.10 0.23
CA TRP A 19 -7.40 -7.17 -0.54
C TRP A 19 -8.74 -7.63 0.04
N GLY A 20 -9.14 -7.12 1.21
CA GLY A 20 -10.40 -7.52 1.84
C GLY A 20 -11.62 -7.01 1.04
N SER A 21 -12.61 -7.89 0.87
CA SER A 21 -13.82 -7.62 0.06
C SER A 21 -14.65 -6.41 0.51
N ASN A 22 -14.48 -5.95 1.75
CA ASN A 22 -15.16 -4.77 2.30
C ASN A 22 -14.32 -3.49 2.23
N SER A 23 -13.13 -3.54 1.64
CA SER A 23 -12.28 -2.37 1.46
C SER A 23 -12.59 -1.66 0.15
N VAL A 24 -12.80 -0.35 0.22
CA VAL A 24 -12.91 0.48 -0.98
C VAL A 24 -11.56 0.53 -1.66
N GLY A 25 -11.57 0.31 -2.97
CA GLY A 25 -10.34 0.25 -3.78
C GLY A 25 -9.62 -1.10 -3.70
N ALA A 26 -10.18 -2.12 -3.04
CA ALA A 26 -9.53 -3.42 -2.88
C ALA A 26 -9.03 -4.01 -4.21
N GLU A 27 -7.83 -4.58 -4.17
CA GLU A 27 -7.28 -5.35 -5.28
C GLU A 27 -7.76 -6.81 -5.23
N PRO A 28 -7.71 -7.53 -6.36
CA PRO A 28 -7.87 -8.98 -6.35
C PRO A 28 -6.86 -9.62 -5.38
N MET A 29 -7.36 -10.39 -4.41
CA MET A 29 -6.50 -11.04 -3.43
C MET A 29 -5.60 -12.10 -4.09
N PRO A 30 -4.27 -12.07 -3.86
CA PRO A 30 -3.36 -13.14 -4.24
C PRO A 30 -3.81 -14.50 -3.66
N PRO A 31 -3.60 -15.63 -4.37
CA PRO A 31 -3.96 -16.96 -3.88
C PRO A 31 -3.37 -17.27 -2.49
N VAL A 32 -2.13 -16.80 -2.25
CA VAL A 32 -1.42 -16.95 -0.97
C VAL A 32 -0.63 -15.68 -0.65
N ILE A 33 -0.62 -15.32 0.62
CA ILE A 33 0.16 -14.22 1.19
C ILE A 33 0.86 -14.74 2.44
N VAL A 34 2.15 -14.48 2.58
CA VAL A 34 2.93 -14.71 3.79
C VAL A 34 3.24 -13.35 4.41
N ALA A 35 2.58 -13.04 5.52
CA ALA A 35 2.93 -11.89 6.34
C ALA A 35 4.16 -12.25 7.19
N GLN A 36 5.21 -11.47 7.10
CA GLN A 36 6.45 -11.69 7.86
C GLN A 36 6.80 -10.46 8.69
N ALA A 37 7.05 -10.67 9.98
CA ALA A 37 7.58 -9.66 10.91
C ALA A 37 8.71 -10.27 11.74
N ALA A 38 9.90 -9.67 11.64
CA ALA A 38 11.13 -10.20 12.22
C ALA A 38 11.35 -11.69 11.82
N ALA A 39 11.48 -12.58 12.81
CA ALA A 39 11.68 -14.02 12.60
C ALA A 39 10.37 -14.82 12.54
N SER A 40 9.21 -14.16 12.65
CA SER A 40 7.89 -14.78 12.68
C SER A 40 7.14 -14.51 11.38
N TRP A 41 6.29 -15.45 10.98
CA TRP A 41 5.45 -15.32 9.80
C TRP A 41 4.07 -15.95 10.02
N ARG A 42 3.10 -15.54 9.20
CA ARG A 42 1.75 -16.07 9.15
C ARG A 42 1.32 -16.24 7.70
N LEU A 43 0.82 -17.43 7.36
CA LEU A 43 0.25 -17.71 6.04
C LEU A 43 -1.22 -17.32 6.00
N HIS A 44 -1.59 -16.61 4.95
CA HIS A 44 -2.94 -16.23 4.59
C HIS A 44 -3.28 -16.85 3.24
N VAL A 45 -4.40 -17.55 3.17
CA VAL A 45 -4.89 -18.20 1.94
C VAL A 45 -6.13 -17.46 1.49
N SER A 46 -6.20 -17.12 0.20
CA SER A 46 -7.35 -16.41 -0.33
C SER A 46 -8.64 -17.23 -0.14
N PRO A 47 -9.75 -16.61 0.30
CA PRO A 47 -11.03 -17.29 0.44
C PRO A 47 -11.62 -17.72 -0.91
N THR A 48 -11.11 -17.18 -2.02
CA THR A 48 -11.54 -17.54 -3.38
C THR A 48 -10.72 -18.68 -3.97
N LEU A 49 -9.67 -19.16 -3.29
CA LEU A 49 -8.86 -20.27 -3.76
C LEU A 49 -9.68 -21.58 -3.76
N PRO A 50 -9.64 -22.39 -4.84
CA PRO A 50 -10.32 -23.68 -4.86
C PRO A 50 -9.86 -24.60 -3.72
N LYS A 51 -10.80 -25.35 -3.13
CA LYS A 51 -10.53 -26.21 -1.94
C LYS A 51 -9.43 -27.23 -2.17
N ASP A 52 -9.25 -27.71 -3.39
CA ASP A 52 -8.20 -28.67 -3.72
C ASP A 52 -6.82 -28.00 -3.71
N ALA A 53 -6.73 -26.76 -4.21
CA ALA A 53 -5.51 -25.95 -4.14
C ALA A 53 -5.20 -25.50 -2.71
N GLU A 54 -6.22 -25.14 -1.92
CA GLU A 54 -6.05 -24.83 -0.49
C GLU A 54 -5.42 -26.00 0.28
N ARG A 55 -5.82 -27.25 0.00
CA ARG A 55 -5.18 -28.43 0.62
C ARG A 55 -3.70 -28.56 0.24
N LEU A 56 -3.33 -28.24 -1.00
CA LEU A 56 -1.94 -28.24 -1.44
C LEU A 56 -1.11 -27.18 -0.71
N VAL A 57 -1.68 -26.00 -0.49
CA VAL A 57 -1.04 -24.91 0.26
C VAL A 57 -0.70 -25.34 1.69
N TRP A 58 -1.67 -25.92 2.41
CA TRP A 58 -1.45 -26.37 3.78
C TRP A 58 -0.46 -27.54 3.87
N ALA A 59 -0.47 -28.46 2.90
CA ALA A 59 0.51 -29.55 2.84
C ALA A 59 1.94 -29.03 2.61
N ALA A 60 2.12 -27.99 1.80
CA ALA A 60 3.43 -27.37 1.56
C ALA A 60 3.91 -26.52 2.76
N ALA A 61 2.99 -25.92 3.52
CA ALA A 61 3.31 -25.07 4.67
C ALA A 61 3.75 -25.86 5.93
N ASP A 62 3.47 -27.17 5.99
CA ASP A 62 3.81 -28.03 7.14
C ASP A 62 5.30 -28.45 7.18
N VAL A 63 6.12 -27.97 6.24
CA VAL A 63 7.55 -28.26 6.17
C VAL A 63 8.33 -27.36 7.17
N PRO A 64 8.98 -27.91 8.22
CA PRO A 64 9.62 -27.09 9.24
C PRO A 64 10.85 -26.31 8.76
N GLY A 65 11.05 -25.09 9.29
CA GLY A 65 12.33 -24.38 9.23
C GLY A 65 12.59 -23.51 7.98
N GLY A 66 11.57 -23.24 7.17
CA GLY A 66 11.68 -22.38 5.98
C GLY A 66 11.60 -20.88 6.28
N THR A 67 12.20 -20.07 5.40
CA THR A 67 11.95 -18.62 5.29
C THR A 67 10.71 -18.37 4.41
N ALA A 68 10.10 -17.18 4.49
CA ALA A 68 8.98 -16.81 3.62
C ALA A 68 9.28 -17.01 2.11
N PRO A 69 10.46 -16.61 1.58
CA PRO A 69 10.83 -16.94 0.20
C PRO A 69 10.79 -18.44 -0.11
N SER A 70 11.41 -19.28 0.72
CA SER A 70 11.46 -20.72 0.46
C SER A 70 10.09 -21.40 0.54
N LEU A 71 9.21 -20.88 1.41
CA LEU A 71 7.82 -21.31 1.49
C LEU A 71 7.08 -20.95 0.20
N LEU A 72 7.25 -19.73 -0.31
CA LEU A 72 6.60 -19.29 -1.55
C LEU A 72 7.10 -20.03 -2.79
N ASP A 73 8.37 -20.40 -2.85
CA ASP A 73 8.89 -21.26 -3.92
C ASP A 73 8.15 -22.61 -3.96
N GLY A 74 7.96 -23.23 -2.79
CA GLY A 74 7.20 -24.48 -2.67
C GLY A 74 5.72 -24.31 -3.02
N LEU A 75 5.10 -23.21 -2.56
CA LEU A 75 3.70 -22.88 -2.85
C LEU A 75 3.47 -22.61 -4.33
N ARG A 76 4.41 -21.92 -5.01
CA ARG A 76 4.33 -21.67 -6.46
C ARG A 76 4.27 -22.98 -7.23
N SER A 77 5.20 -23.90 -6.97
CA SER A 77 5.22 -25.21 -7.64
C SER A 77 3.94 -26.03 -7.39
N ALA A 78 3.29 -25.85 -6.24
CA ALA A 78 2.04 -26.52 -5.91
C ALA A 78 0.81 -25.87 -6.57
N LEU A 79 0.82 -24.55 -6.77
CA LEU A 79 -0.32 -23.76 -7.22
C LEU A 79 -0.37 -23.56 -8.74
N GLU A 80 0.77 -23.45 -9.42
CA GLU A 80 0.85 -23.22 -10.87
C GLU A 80 -0.02 -24.17 -11.71
N PRO A 81 -0.12 -25.49 -11.40
CA PRO A 81 -1.00 -26.40 -12.14
C PRO A 81 -2.49 -26.04 -12.09
N VAL A 82 -2.91 -25.22 -11.11
CA VAL A 82 -4.31 -24.83 -10.89
C VAL A 82 -4.56 -23.37 -11.25
N THR A 83 -3.59 -22.48 -10.99
CA THR A 83 -3.75 -21.02 -11.14
C THR A 83 -3.12 -20.47 -12.41
N GLY A 84 -2.30 -21.27 -13.11
CA GLY A 84 -1.40 -20.78 -14.15
C GLY A 84 -0.11 -20.18 -13.57
N PRO A 85 0.77 -19.63 -14.42
CA PRO A 85 2.07 -19.09 -14.01
C PRO A 85 1.95 -17.98 -12.95
N LEU A 86 2.84 -18.02 -11.96
CA LEU A 86 2.85 -17.07 -10.84
C LEU A 86 4.26 -16.48 -10.63
N CYS A 87 4.33 -15.16 -10.42
CA CYS A 87 5.54 -14.49 -9.94
C CYS A 87 5.47 -14.21 -8.44
N GLN A 88 6.63 -14.14 -7.81
CA GLN A 88 6.75 -13.76 -6.41
C GLN A 88 6.91 -12.25 -6.30
N GLU A 89 6.08 -11.64 -5.45
CA GLU A 89 6.12 -10.22 -5.14
C GLU A 89 6.36 -10.01 -3.65
N VAL A 90 6.96 -8.87 -3.30
CA VAL A 90 7.23 -8.47 -1.92
C VAL A 90 6.90 -7.00 -1.73
N THR A 91 6.01 -6.74 -0.76
CA THR A 91 5.66 -5.39 -0.32
C THR A 91 6.23 -5.14 1.06
N LEU A 92 6.95 -4.04 1.22
CA LEU A 92 7.38 -3.49 2.51
C LEU A 92 6.25 -2.65 3.08
N SER A 93 5.89 -2.91 4.33
CA SER A 93 4.71 -2.32 4.97
C SER A 93 5.10 -1.44 6.15
N TYR A 94 4.69 -0.17 6.12
CA TYR A 94 5.06 0.83 7.13
C TYR A 94 3.84 1.40 7.85
N GLY A 95 3.99 1.62 9.16
CA GLY A 95 2.97 2.27 9.97
C GLY A 95 2.95 3.78 9.72
N CYS A 96 1.85 4.30 9.17
CA CYS A 96 1.72 5.69 8.76
C CYS A 96 0.85 6.55 9.69
N SER A 97 0.55 6.08 10.92
CA SER A 97 -0.32 6.80 11.85
C SER A 97 0.32 8.03 12.51
N ARG A 98 1.66 8.14 12.50
CA ARG A 98 2.41 9.23 13.16
C ARG A 98 3.62 9.69 12.32
N PRO A 99 3.43 10.12 11.06
CA PRO A 99 4.55 10.57 10.25
C PRO A 99 5.16 11.85 10.82
N ALA A 100 6.46 12.03 10.61
CA ALA A 100 7.12 13.30 10.86
C ALA A 100 6.48 14.42 10.03
N GLY A 101 6.39 15.62 10.62
CA GLY A 101 5.92 16.80 9.90
C GLY A 101 6.96 17.22 8.85
N ILE A 102 6.55 17.28 7.59
CA ILE A 102 7.40 17.76 6.49
C ILE A 102 6.92 19.13 6.04
N VAL A 103 7.82 20.10 6.09
CA VAL A 103 7.57 21.44 5.55
C VAL A 103 7.70 21.35 4.02
N PRO A 104 6.68 21.76 3.24
CA PRO A 104 6.79 21.82 1.79
C PRO A 104 7.88 22.83 1.38
N PRO A 105 8.55 22.63 0.22
CA PRO A 105 9.52 23.60 -0.29
C PRO A 105 8.91 24.98 -0.53
N ASP A 106 9.74 26.02 -0.59
CA ASP A 106 9.30 27.37 -0.92
C ASP A 106 8.53 27.41 -2.24
N GLY A 107 7.46 28.21 -2.27
CA GLY A 107 6.55 28.33 -3.41
C GLY A 107 5.57 27.15 -3.58
N VAL A 108 5.66 26.12 -2.74
CA VAL A 108 4.73 24.98 -2.75
C VAL A 108 3.69 25.14 -1.65
N ARG A 109 2.42 25.01 -2.02
CA ARG A 109 1.30 24.96 -1.08
C ARG A 109 0.83 23.51 -0.90
N LEU A 110 0.46 23.17 0.33
CA LEU A 110 -0.27 21.94 0.59
C LEU A 110 -1.77 22.26 0.58
N ILE A 111 -2.51 21.48 -0.19
CA ILE A 111 -3.95 21.59 -0.39
C ILE A 111 -4.61 20.30 0.12
N THR A 112 -5.78 20.44 0.71
CA THR A 112 -6.61 19.39 1.28
C THR A 112 -8.06 19.55 0.79
N PRO A 113 -8.97 18.59 1.07
CA PRO A 113 -10.36 18.67 0.62
C PRO A 113 -11.12 19.89 1.18
N ASP A 114 -10.65 20.48 2.29
CA ASP A 114 -11.29 21.62 2.94
C ASP A 114 -10.92 22.98 2.30
N ASP A 115 -9.99 23.00 1.34
CA ASP A 115 -9.56 24.22 0.66
C ASP A 115 -10.58 24.65 -0.43
N ALA A 116 -10.85 25.96 -0.54
CA ALA A 116 -11.90 26.47 -1.44
C ALA A 116 -11.60 26.35 -2.95
N ASP A 117 -10.32 26.16 -3.32
CA ASP A 117 -9.85 26.25 -4.71
C ASP A 117 -9.54 24.88 -5.34
N VAL A 118 -9.96 23.76 -4.73
CA VAL A 118 -9.61 22.40 -5.19
C VAL A 118 -10.03 22.11 -6.64
N HIS A 119 -11.15 22.67 -7.10
CA HIS A 119 -11.64 22.48 -8.47
C HIS A 119 -10.89 23.30 -9.52
N ARG A 120 -10.02 24.23 -9.12
CA ARG A 120 -9.17 25.01 -10.06
C ARG A 120 -7.84 24.31 -10.36
N LEU A 121 -7.51 23.27 -9.58
CA LEU A 121 -6.25 22.56 -9.70
C LEU A 121 -6.18 21.79 -11.03
N ARG A 122 -5.00 21.84 -11.64
CA ARG A 122 -4.66 21.17 -12.90
C ARG A 122 -3.70 20.03 -12.59
N ILE A 123 -4.15 18.81 -12.83
CA ILE A 123 -3.33 17.62 -12.69
C ILE A 123 -2.56 17.35 -13.98
N ALA A 124 -1.36 16.80 -13.84
CA ALA A 124 -0.56 16.43 -15.00
C ALA A 124 -1.10 15.12 -15.63
N PRO A 125 -1.05 14.99 -16.98
CA PRO A 125 -1.58 13.81 -17.67
C PRO A 125 -0.92 12.48 -17.31
N ASP A 126 0.28 12.51 -16.72
CA ASP A 126 1.03 11.33 -16.26
C ASP A 126 0.55 10.79 -14.90
N TRP A 127 -0.36 11.48 -14.22
CA TRP A 127 -1.12 10.90 -13.10
C TRP A 127 -2.41 10.24 -13.57
N GLY A 128 -3.17 10.96 -14.39
CA GLY A 128 -4.52 10.58 -14.82
C GLY A 128 -5.17 11.71 -15.60
N GLY A 129 -6.40 11.48 -16.07
CA GLY A 129 -7.21 12.49 -16.72
C GLY A 129 -7.97 13.37 -15.72
N GLN A 130 -8.70 14.34 -16.27
CA GLN A 130 -9.56 15.22 -15.50
C GLN A 130 -10.66 14.45 -14.74
N HIS A 131 -11.15 13.35 -15.31
CA HIS A 131 -12.20 12.52 -14.72
C HIS A 131 -11.72 11.78 -13.46
N GLU A 132 -10.49 11.28 -13.44
CA GLU A 132 -9.86 10.70 -12.26
C GLU A 132 -9.70 11.75 -11.15
N TRP A 133 -9.36 12.98 -11.52
CA TRP A 133 -9.24 14.08 -10.57
C TRP A 133 -10.58 14.44 -9.94
N GLU A 134 -11.63 14.61 -10.76
CA GLU A 134 -12.99 14.88 -10.27
C GLU A 134 -13.49 13.77 -9.35
N ARG A 135 -13.23 12.50 -9.71
CA ARG A 135 -13.52 11.36 -8.82
C ARG A 135 -12.79 11.43 -7.49
N LEU A 136 -11.51 11.83 -7.48
CA LEU A 136 -10.76 12.01 -6.24
C LEU A 136 -11.38 13.11 -5.36
N LEU A 137 -11.79 14.23 -5.96
CA LEU A 137 -12.44 15.32 -5.24
C LEU A 137 -13.79 14.89 -4.61
N ASP A 138 -14.56 14.07 -5.33
CA ASP A 138 -15.93 13.71 -4.95
C ASP A 138 -16.04 12.42 -4.10
N ASN A 139 -14.95 11.65 -3.94
CA ASN A 139 -15.02 10.33 -3.27
C ASN A 139 -15.22 10.40 -1.75
N GLY A 140 -15.11 11.60 -1.15
CA GLY A 140 -15.29 11.81 0.29
C GLY A 140 -14.16 11.29 1.19
N PHE A 141 -13.12 10.68 0.62
CA PHE A 141 -11.96 10.22 1.35
C PHE A 141 -10.89 11.31 1.47
N PRO A 142 -10.08 11.29 2.55
CA PRO A 142 -8.97 12.23 2.68
C PRO A 142 -7.98 12.11 1.51
N TRP A 143 -7.46 13.24 1.07
CA TRP A 143 -6.34 13.34 0.15
C TRP A 143 -5.54 14.60 0.47
N ALA A 144 -4.34 14.71 -0.07
CA ALA A 144 -3.57 15.95 -0.02
C ALA A 144 -2.78 16.14 -1.30
N ALA A 145 -2.69 17.38 -1.78
CA ALA A 145 -1.89 17.74 -2.94
C ALA A 145 -0.83 18.78 -2.58
N ALA A 146 0.32 18.70 -3.26
CA ALA A 146 1.32 19.76 -3.25
C ALA A 146 1.23 20.50 -4.58
N THR A 147 1.06 21.83 -4.53
CA THR A 147 0.81 22.64 -5.72
C THR A 147 1.77 23.81 -5.85
N ASN A 148 2.01 24.25 -7.08
CA ASN A 148 2.66 25.52 -7.41
C ASN A 148 1.66 26.35 -8.23
N GLY A 149 1.00 27.32 -7.58
CA GLY A 149 -0.22 27.92 -8.12
C GLY A 149 -1.30 26.85 -8.28
N ASP A 150 -1.87 26.77 -9.49
CA ASP A 150 -2.91 25.80 -9.83
C ASP A 150 -2.35 24.44 -10.30
N GLU A 151 -1.04 24.29 -10.48
CA GLU A 151 -0.44 23.04 -10.95
C GLU A 151 -0.19 22.06 -9.80
N VAL A 152 -0.74 20.84 -9.91
CA VAL A 152 -0.48 19.75 -8.96
C VAL A 152 0.85 19.08 -9.27
N LEU A 153 1.76 19.12 -8.29
CA LEU A 153 3.09 18.53 -8.39
C LEU A 153 3.19 17.15 -7.72
N ALA A 154 2.36 16.89 -6.73
CA ALA A 154 2.24 15.60 -6.07
C ALA A 154 0.85 15.45 -5.44
N VAL A 155 0.39 14.22 -5.31
CA VAL A 155 -0.85 13.86 -4.62
C VAL A 155 -0.63 12.64 -3.74
N CYS A 156 -1.20 12.67 -2.54
CA CYS A 156 -1.43 11.51 -1.72
C CYS A 156 -2.94 11.31 -1.63
N GLU A 157 -3.45 10.24 -2.22
CA GLU A 157 -4.83 9.83 -2.11
C GLU A 157 -5.00 8.70 -1.08
N THR A 158 -6.25 8.46 -0.71
CA THR A 158 -6.66 7.25 -0.02
C THR A 158 -6.82 6.15 -1.06
N ALA A 159 -5.79 5.33 -1.28
CA ALA A 159 -5.86 4.23 -2.23
C ALA A 159 -6.83 3.14 -1.76
N ARG A 160 -6.80 2.85 -0.45
CA ARG A 160 -7.65 1.84 0.17
C ARG A 160 -8.33 2.39 1.41
N TRP A 161 -9.58 2.00 1.64
CA TRP A 161 -10.31 2.39 2.84
C TRP A 161 -11.23 1.29 3.35
N SER A 162 -11.05 0.90 4.62
CA SER A 162 -11.95 0.03 5.34
C SER A 162 -12.18 0.54 6.77
N VAL A 163 -13.07 -0.12 7.49
CA VAL A 163 -13.28 0.14 8.93
C VAL A 163 -12.05 -0.20 9.78
N HIS A 164 -11.12 -1.01 9.25
CA HIS A 164 -9.92 -1.45 9.96
C HIS A 164 -8.70 -0.57 9.68
N GLY A 165 -8.71 0.19 8.59
CA GLY A 165 -7.58 1.04 8.23
C GLY A 165 -7.65 1.57 6.81
N THR A 166 -6.59 2.28 6.44
CA THR A 166 -6.45 2.92 5.14
C THR A 166 -5.01 2.86 4.65
N GLU A 167 -4.82 2.88 3.34
CA GLU A 167 -3.51 2.89 2.69
C GLU A 167 -3.34 4.12 1.80
N ALA A 168 -2.15 4.71 1.84
CA ALA A 168 -1.78 5.83 1.00
C ALA A 168 -1.45 5.41 -0.44
N GLY A 169 -2.06 6.06 -1.43
CA GLY A 169 -1.61 6.07 -2.83
C GLY A 169 -0.86 7.35 -3.11
N VAL A 170 0.36 7.29 -3.65
CA VAL A 170 1.18 8.49 -3.85
C VAL A 170 1.71 8.59 -5.27
N TRP A 171 1.53 9.77 -5.84
CA TRP A 171 2.16 10.14 -7.10
C TRP A 171 2.87 11.48 -6.99
N THR A 172 3.92 11.65 -7.79
CA THR A 172 4.66 12.90 -7.90
C THR A 172 5.10 13.07 -9.36
N LEU A 173 4.80 14.25 -9.91
CA LEU A 173 5.20 14.68 -11.24
C LEU A 173 6.69 14.43 -11.44
N ALA A 174 7.07 13.80 -12.55
CA ALA A 174 8.45 13.34 -12.77
C ALA A 174 9.50 14.43 -12.54
N GLY A 175 9.26 15.65 -13.06
CA GLY A 175 10.16 16.81 -12.90
C GLY A 175 10.18 17.44 -11.50
N ALA A 176 9.25 17.06 -10.62
CA ALA A 176 9.14 17.58 -9.25
C ALA A 176 9.64 16.59 -8.18
N ARG A 177 10.08 15.39 -8.58
CA ARG A 177 10.61 14.36 -7.67
C ARG A 177 11.90 14.81 -6.98
N GLY A 178 12.26 14.13 -5.88
CA GLY A 178 13.48 14.42 -5.12
C GLY A 178 13.42 15.68 -4.23
N ARG A 179 12.32 16.45 -4.29
CA ARG A 179 12.14 17.70 -3.53
C ARG A 179 11.41 17.52 -2.18
N GLY A 180 11.11 16.27 -1.80
CA GLY A 180 10.38 15.96 -0.56
C GLY A 180 8.85 16.08 -0.65
N LEU A 181 8.29 16.37 -1.83
CA LEU A 181 6.85 16.60 -2.04
C LEU A 181 5.99 15.40 -1.62
N ALA A 182 6.37 14.19 -2.05
CA ALA A 182 5.69 12.95 -1.68
C ALA A 182 5.56 12.80 -0.15
N ALA A 183 6.62 13.08 0.59
CA ALA A 183 6.60 13.04 2.05
C ALA A 183 5.67 14.13 2.62
N SER A 184 5.69 15.35 2.08
CA SER A 184 4.79 16.43 2.50
C SER A 184 3.30 16.09 2.32
N VAL A 185 2.92 15.52 1.18
CA VAL A 185 1.53 15.13 0.93
C VAL A 185 1.09 13.94 1.78
N VAL A 186 1.95 12.92 1.98
CA VAL A 186 1.64 11.80 2.88
C VAL A 186 1.46 12.26 4.32
N ALA A 187 2.32 13.16 4.81
CA ALA A 187 2.17 13.71 6.15
C ALA A 187 0.87 14.51 6.31
N ALA A 188 0.44 15.25 5.27
CA ALA A 188 -0.81 16.00 5.27
C ALA A 188 -2.05 15.10 5.20
N TRP A 189 -2.02 14.07 4.34
CA TRP A 189 -3.06 13.05 4.26
C TRP A 189 -3.21 12.30 5.60
N ALA A 190 -2.10 11.83 6.18
CA ALA A 190 -2.14 11.04 7.41
C ALA A 190 -2.78 11.81 8.58
N ARG A 191 -2.52 13.12 8.69
CA ARG A 191 -3.16 13.98 9.72
C ARG A 191 -4.67 14.02 9.61
N GLN A 192 -5.22 13.99 8.40
CA GLN A 192 -6.66 13.93 8.16
C GLN A 192 -7.25 12.56 8.52
N CYS A 193 -6.48 11.49 8.32
CA CYS A 193 -6.88 10.12 8.58
C CYS A 193 -6.80 9.70 10.07
N THR A 194 -5.90 10.30 10.87
CA THR A 194 -5.55 9.85 12.26
C THR A 194 -6.74 9.79 13.24
N LYS A 195 -7.90 10.37 12.90
CA LYS A 195 -9.12 10.34 13.71
C LYS A 195 -10.30 9.61 13.06
N ARG A 196 -10.14 9.12 11.83
CA ARG A 196 -11.22 8.52 11.05
C ARG A 196 -11.14 6.99 11.02
N VAL A 197 -9.94 6.43 11.07
CA VAL A 197 -9.67 4.98 11.04
C VAL A 197 -8.56 4.61 12.03
N PRO A 198 -8.52 3.37 12.52
CA PRO A 198 -7.58 3.00 13.60
C PRO A 198 -6.15 2.78 13.11
N ARG A 199 -5.93 2.46 11.83
CA ARG A 199 -4.61 2.18 11.25
C ARG A 199 -4.41 2.84 9.90
N LEU A 200 -3.23 3.38 9.67
CA LEU A 200 -2.81 3.98 8.42
C LEU A 200 -1.57 3.25 7.93
N TYR A 201 -1.56 2.89 6.66
CA TYR A 201 -0.48 2.15 6.02
C TYR A 201 0.14 2.98 4.91
N TYR A 202 1.45 2.84 4.79
CA TYR A 202 2.19 3.23 3.61
C TYR A 202 2.96 1.98 3.20
N SER A 203 2.58 1.38 2.08
CA SER A 203 3.22 0.16 1.60
C SER A 203 3.86 0.41 0.24
N THR A 204 4.86 -0.39 -0.12
CA THR A 204 5.52 -0.27 -1.42
C THR A 204 6.25 -1.56 -1.78
N SER A 205 6.40 -1.86 -3.07
CA SER A 205 7.24 -2.97 -3.51
C SER A 205 8.68 -2.83 -3.00
N ALA A 206 9.32 -3.97 -2.71
CA ALA A 206 10.70 -4.02 -2.21
C ALA A 206 11.73 -3.44 -3.20
N GLY A 207 11.40 -3.41 -4.50
CA GLY A 207 12.23 -2.77 -5.54
C GLY A 207 12.08 -1.25 -5.64
N ASN A 208 11.03 -0.66 -5.05
CA ASN A 208 10.75 0.77 -5.18
C ASN A 208 11.50 1.61 -4.12
N LEU A 209 12.79 1.84 -4.40
CA LEU A 209 13.68 2.64 -3.56
C LEU A 209 13.20 4.08 -3.36
N SER A 210 12.41 4.63 -4.29
CA SER A 210 11.87 5.99 -4.17
C SER A 210 10.85 6.08 -3.04
N SER A 211 9.88 5.16 -2.98
CA SER A 211 8.88 5.11 -1.92
C SER A 211 9.50 4.74 -0.56
N GLN A 212 10.51 3.86 -0.53
CA GLN A 212 11.24 3.57 0.72
C GLN A 212 11.93 4.81 1.30
N ARG A 213 12.48 5.69 0.46
CA ARG A 213 13.04 6.98 0.90
C ARG A 213 11.96 7.93 1.43
N VAL A 214 10.73 7.86 0.92
CA VAL A 214 9.59 8.62 1.47
C VAL A 214 9.27 8.13 2.87
N ALA A 215 9.13 6.81 3.06
CA ALA A 215 8.92 6.21 4.38
C ALA A 215 10.04 6.59 5.37
N GLN A 216 11.30 6.51 4.94
CA GLN A 216 12.44 6.93 5.75
C GLN A 216 12.38 8.41 6.13
N ARG A 217 12.08 9.30 5.18
CA ARG A 217 12.00 10.75 5.42
C ARG A 217 10.88 11.11 6.40
N LEU A 218 9.79 10.34 6.39
CA LEU A 218 8.68 10.48 7.33
C LEU A 218 8.94 9.80 8.68
N GLY A 219 10.03 9.05 8.82
CA GLY A 219 10.33 8.28 10.02
C GLY A 219 9.31 7.17 10.28
N LEU A 220 8.73 6.58 9.23
CA LEU A 220 7.73 5.53 9.39
C LEU A 220 8.39 4.24 9.90
N PRO A 221 7.86 3.61 10.96
CA PRO A 221 8.33 2.29 11.40
C PRO A 221 7.95 1.23 10.36
N LEU A 222 8.93 0.42 9.95
CA LEU A 222 8.67 -0.81 9.20
C LEU A 222 7.92 -1.77 10.13
N ILE A 223 6.75 -2.22 9.70
CA ILE A 223 5.95 -3.24 10.39
C ILE A 223 6.45 -4.62 9.99
N GLY A 224 6.71 -4.80 8.69
CA GLY A 224 7.19 -6.06 8.14
C GLY A 224 6.95 -6.12 6.63
N GLU A 225 6.81 -7.34 6.13
CA GLU A 225 6.77 -7.65 4.71
C GLU A 225 5.54 -8.50 4.39
N LEU A 226 4.91 -8.22 3.26
CA LEU A 226 3.87 -9.05 2.68
C LEU A 226 4.46 -9.69 1.42
N TRP A 227 4.74 -10.98 1.52
CA TRP A 227 5.21 -11.78 0.39
C TRP A 227 4.02 -12.50 -0.22
N PHE A 228 3.87 -12.49 -1.54
CA PHE A 228 2.72 -13.13 -2.18
C PHE A 228 3.03 -13.61 -3.59
N LEU A 229 2.16 -14.48 -4.10
CA LEU A 229 2.22 -14.93 -5.49
C LEU A 229 1.18 -14.16 -6.30
N ALA A 230 1.62 -13.41 -7.30
CA ALA A 230 0.73 -12.77 -8.26
C ALA A 230 0.72 -13.57 -9.57
N PRO A 231 -0.37 -13.55 -10.36
CA PRO A 231 -0.32 -14.02 -11.74
C PRO A 231 0.84 -13.34 -12.48
N GLU A 232 1.64 -14.10 -13.22
CA GLU A 232 2.58 -13.45 -14.13
C GLU A 232 1.79 -12.55 -15.08
N GLY A 233 2.09 -11.25 -15.05
CA GLY A 233 1.55 -10.34 -16.05
C GLY A 233 1.98 -10.84 -17.42
N ASN A 234 1.03 -11.08 -18.32
CA ASN A 234 1.33 -10.94 -19.74
C ASN A 234 1.59 -9.44 -19.94
N ASP A 235 2.83 -8.98 -19.75
CA ASP A 235 3.22 -7.68 -20.30
C ASP A 235 2.96 -7.74 -21.82
N PRO A 236 2.07 -6.91 -22.38
CA PRO A 236 2.01 -6.72 -23.82
C PRO A 236 3.26 -6.01 -24.35
#